data_AF-W1XV94-F1
#
_entry.id   AF-W1XV94-F1
#
_cell.length_a   1.000
_cell.length_b   1.000
_cell.length_c   1.000
_cell.angle_alpha   90.00
_cell.angle_beta   90.00
_cell.angle_gamma   90.00
#
_symmetry.space_group_name_H-M   'P 1'
#
loop_
_entity.id
_entity.type
_entity.pdbx_description
1 polymer ?
#
loop_
_entity_poly.entity_id
_entity_poly.type
_entity_poly.pdbx_seq_one_letter_code
_entity_poly.pdbx_strand_id
1 'polypeptide(L)' 'DIGYSIIPLKLYLKHGQCKVLLGIARGKKKYDKRQALKEKAVKRDMDRAVKARY' A
#
# COMPACT_ATOMS: atom_id res chain seq x y z
N ASP A 1 -13.14 -8.08 16.12
CA ASP A 1 -13.26 -7.31 14.85
C ASP A 1 -11.93 -6.74 14.39
N ILE A 2 -11.82 -6.43 13.09
CA ILE A 2 -10.66 -5.72 12.55
C ILE A 2 -10.79 -4.24 12.96
N GLY A 3 -9.92 -3.81 13.87
CA GLY A 3 -9.86 -2.43 14.33
C GLY A 3 -9.44 -1.45 13.23
N TYR A 4 -9.75 -0.17 13.45
CA TYR A 4 -9.26 0.93 12.62
C TYR A 4 -7.93 1.46 13.17
N SER A 5 -7.08 1.94 12.29
CA SER A 5 -5.79 2.55 12.65
C SER A 5 -5.70 3.93 12.01
N ILE A 6 -5.17 4.89 12.77
CA ILE A 6 -4.85 6.22 12.26
C ILE A 6 -3.48 6.14 11.59
N ILE A 7 -3.38 6.62 10.36
CA ILE A 7 -2.14 6.65 9.58
C ILE A 7 -1.87 8.05 9.05
N PRO A 8 -0.61 8.50 9.02
CA PRO A 8 -0.24 9.72 8.32
C PRO A 8 -0.29 9.49 6.81
N LEU A 9 -0.92 10.41 6.09
CA LEU A 9 -1.00 10.41 4.63
C LEU A 9 0.03 11.35 4.02
N LYS A 10 0.15 12.57 4.56
CA LYS A 10 1.08 13.61 4.08
C LYS A 10 1.53 14.53 5.21
N LEU A 11 2.77 14.99 5.14
CA LEU A 11 3.28 16.12 5.89
C LEU A 11 3.36 17.33 4.94
N TYR A 12 2.88 18.49 5.38
CA TYR A 12 2.91 19.70 4.56
C TYR A 12 3.04 20.96 5.43
N LEU A 13 3.70 21.98 4.89
CA LEU A 13 3.80 23.28 5.54
C LEU A 13 2.60 24.15 5.15
N LYS A 14 1.97 24.80 6.12
CA LYS A 14 0.91 25.78 5.88
C LYS A 14 0.99 26.88 6.93
N HIS A 15 1.17 28.13 6.48
CA HIS A 15 1.36 29.32 7.32
C HIS A 15 2.50 29.16 8.35
N GLY A 16 3.67 28.70 7.90
CA GLY A 16 4.84 28.52 8.75
C GLY A 16 4.77 27.32 9.72
N GLN A 17 3.69 26.55 9.70
CA GLN A 17 3.51 25.38 10.58
C GLN A 17 3.53 24.08 9.78
N CYS A 18 4.15 23.04 10.33
CA CYS A 18 4.09 21.69 9.80
C CYS A 18 2.76 21.03 10.21
N LYS A 19 2.03 20.55 9.21
CA LYS A 19 0.73 19.89 9.36
C LYS A 19 0.82 18.47 8.84
N VAL A 20 0.12 17.57 9.54
CA VAL A 20 -0.03 16.18 9.14
C VAL A 20 -1.46 15.97 8.67
N LEU A 21 -1.62 15.50 7.44
CA LEU A 21 -2.88 14.93 6.98
C LEU A 21 -2.95 13.50 7.51
N LEU A 22 -3.93 13.22 8.37
CA LEU A 22 -4.20 11.89 8.89
C LEU A 22 -5.35 11.23 8.12
N GLY A 23 -5.29 9.92 7.98
CA GLY A 23 -6.35 9.09 7.43
C GLY A 23 -6.66 7.92 8.36
N ILE A 24 -7.89 7.40 8.28
CA ILE A 24 -8.29 6.18 8.99
C ILE A 24 -8.22 5.03 8.00
N ALA A 25 -7.47 3.98 8.38
CA ALA A 25 -7.32 2.78 7.58
C ALA A 25 -7.79 1.54 8.34
N ARG A 26 -8.20 0.53 7.57
CA ARG A 26 -8.51 -0.81 8.06
C ARG A 26 -7.63 -1.82 7.33
N GLY A 27 -7.04 -2.75 8.06
CA GLY A 27 -6.26 -3.84 7.47
C GLY A 27 -7.11 -4.72 6.54
N LYS A 28 -6.57 -5.12 5.39
CA LYS A 28 -7.21 -6.06 4.47
C LYS A 28 -7.52 -7.40 5.16
N LYS A 29 -8.64 -8.04 4.81
CA LYS A 29 -8.97 -9.37 5.33
C LYS A 29 -7.91 -10.39 4.87
N LYS A 30 -7.71 -11.47 5.65
CA LYS A 30 -6.70 -12.50 5.33
C LYS A 30 -6.91 -13.11 3.94
N TYR A 31 -8.15 -13.26 3.49
CA TYR A 31 -8.50 -13.72 2.16
C TYR A 31 -7.95 -12.80 1.06
N ASP A 32 -8.25 -11.49 1.14
CA ASP A 32 -7.79 -10.49 0.16
C ASP A 32 -6.25 -10.42 0.08
N LYS A 33 -5.55 -10.67 1.19
CA LYS A 33 -4.08 -10.73 1.20
C LYS A 33 -3.54 -11.89 0.36
N ARG A 34 -4.19 -13.05 0.36
CA ARG A 34 -3.76 -14.21 -0.44
C ARG A 34 -3.88 -13.92 -1.94
N GLN A 35 -5.00 -13.31 -2.36
CA GLN A 35 -5.19 -12.93 -3.76
C GLN A 35 -4.17 -11.87 -4.20
N ALA A 36 -3.99 -10.81 -3.40
CA ALA A 36 -3.02 -9.76 -3.72
C ALA A 36 -1.57 -10.27 -3.76
N LEU A 37 -1.21 -11.23 -2.91
CA LEU A 37 0.11 -11.87 -2.92
C LEU A 37 0.31 -12.71 -4.18
N LYS A 38 -0.71 -13.46 -4.63
CA LYS A 38 -0.67 -14.21 -5.88
C LYS A 38 -0.51 -13.29 -7.08
N GLU A 39 -1.33 -12.24 -7.18
CA GLU A 39 -1.24 -11.25 -8.27
C GLU A 39 0.14 -10.58 -8.32
N LYS A 40 0.70 -10.21 -7.15
CA LYS A 40 2.03 -9.60 -7.06
C LYS A 40 3.16 -10.56 -7.45
N ALA A 41 3.02 -11.86 -7.14
CA ALA A 41 3.98 -12.88 -7.56
C ALA A 41 3.94 -13.07 -9.07
N VAL A 42 2.74 -13.28 -9.64
CA VAL A 42 2.54 -13.44 -11.10
C VAL A 42 3.10 -12.24 -11.85
N LYS A 43 2.78 -11.01 -11.41
CA LYS A 43 3.31 -9.80 -12.04
C LYS A 43 4.84 -9.77 -12.03
N ARG A 44 5.47 -10.12 -10.91
CA ARG A 44 6.93 -10.14 -10.79
C ARG A 44 7.57 -11.18 -11.71
N ASP A 45 6.97 -12.36 -11.85
CA ASP A 45 7.49 -13.40 -12.73
C ASP A 45 7.35 -13.02 -14.21
N MET A 46 6.23 -12.38 -14.59
CA MET A 46 6.06 -11.78 -15.91
C MET A 46 7.11 -10.70 -16.19
N ASP A 47 7.30 -9.76 -15.26
CA ASP A 47 8.28 -8.67 -15.39
C ASP A 47 9.71 -9.22 -15.57
N ARG A 48 10.07 -10.30 -14.85
CA ARG A 48 11.36 -10.99 -15.01
C ARG A 48 11.50 -11.67 -16.38
N ALA A 49 10.46 -12.36 -16.84
CA ALA A 49 10.48 -13.05 -18.12
C ALA A 49 10.62 -12.07 -19.30
N VAL A 50 9.97 -10.91 -19.22
CA VAL A 50 10.12 -9.82 -20.19
C VAL A 50 11.56 -9.29 -20.16
N LYS A 51 12.11 -9.01 -18.97
CA LYS A 51 13.48 -8.50 -18.84
C LYS A 51 14.56 -9.48 -19.33
N ALA A 52 14.34 -10.79 -19.21
CA ALA A 52 15.29 -11.80 -19.69
C ALA A 52 15.29 -12.02 -21.21
N ARG A 53 14.28 -11.50 -21.92
CA ARG A 53 14.15 -11.58 -23.39
C ARG A 53 14.79 -10.39 -24.13
N TYR A 54 15.15 -9.33 -23.42
CA TYR A 54 15.89 -8.16 -23.93
C TYR A 54 17.34 -8.23 -23.45
#